data_AF-A0A7J8EA20-F1
#
_entry.id   AF-A0A7J8EA20-F1
#
_cell.length_a   1.000
_cell.length_b   1.000
_cell.length_c   1.000
_cell.angle_alpha   90.00
_cell.angle_beta   90.00
_cell.angle_gamma   90.00
#
_symmetry.space_group_name_H-M   'P 1'
#
loop_
_entity.id
_entity.type
_entity.pdbx_description
1 polymer ?
#
loop_
_entity_poly.entity_id
_entity_poly.type
_entity_poly.pdbx_seq_one_letter_code
_entity_poly.pdbx_strand_id
1 'polypeptide(L)'
;MRTLLQLLRTGWGWRAGVIVAGRPPGPVSAGAVLGRAMALYRTDERGQPHSPDYRVFLKNEAGHYLSPFHDIPLKVDSTAVLSCGEVIRVKILGTLALIDQGETDWKLIAINVKDPEASKFNDIDDVKKYKPGYLEATVNWFRLYKVPEGKPENQFAFNGEFKNKAFALEVIKSAHECWKALLMKKRDGGAINCTNVQVRNSPFHCTQEEARSLVESVSFSVNKECNKEEQVWYFLGK
;
A
#
# COMPACT_ATOMS: atom_id res chain seq x y z
N MET A 1 40.82 12.80 10.59
CA MET A 1 41.39 13.82 11.50
C MET A 1 41.21 15.20 10.86
N ARG A 2 40.59 16.12 11.61
CA ARG A 2 40.82 17.59 11.64
C ARG A 2 40.76 18.36 10.30
N THR A 3 39.60 18.96 9.98
CA THR A 3 39.15 20.35 10.33
C THR A 3 39.80 21.45 9.49
N LEU A 4 38.98 22.26 8.80
CA LEU A 4 38.99 23.71 9.00
C LEU A 4 37.67 24.36 8.55
N LEU A 5 37.02 25.02 9.51
CA LEU A 5 35.97 26.04 9.36
C LEU A 5 36.66 27.42 9.45
N GLN A 6 36.13 28.45 8.76
CA GLN A 6 35.87 29.82 9.25
C GLN A 6 35.29 30.66 8.08
N LEU A 7 34.05 31.16 8.16
CA LEU A 7 33.55 32.41 8.79
C LEU A 7 33.82 33.67 7.95
N LEU A 8 32.75 34.40 7.56
CA LEU A 8 32.43 35.72 8.12
C LEU A 8 31.10 36.28 7.60
N ARG A 9 30.36 36.86 8.55
CA ARG A 9 29.14 37.67 8.41
C ARG A 9 29.50 39.11 8.04
N THR A 10 28.60 39.81 7.36
CA THR A 10 28.17 41.17 7.75
C THR A 10 26.68 41.31 7.43
N GLY A 11 25.91 41.81 8.38
CA GLY A 11 24.55 42.31 8.15
C GLY A 11 24.56 43.83 8.07
N TRP A 12 23.40 44.45 7.87
CA TRP A 12 22.97 45.73 8.45
C TRP A 12 21.43 45.81 8.39
N GLY A 13 20.83 46.32 9.48
CA GLY A 13 19.42 46.75 9.59
C GLY A 13 19.17 47.99 8.73
N TRP A 14 17.96 48.57 8.66
CA TRP A 14 17.41 49.52 9.64
C TRP A 14 15.86 49.49 9.66
N ARG A 15 15.29 49.96 10.79
CA ARG A 15 13.86 49.99 11.19
C ARG A 15 13.18 51.33 10.88
N ALA A 16 11.84 51.32 10.82
CA ALA A 16 10.85 52.18 11.52
C ALA A 16 9.50 52.07 10.78
N GLY A 17 8.28 51.94 11.32
CA GLY A 17 7.73 52.01 12.68
C GLY A 17 6.44 52.86 12.63
N VAL A 18 5.26 52.31 12.97
CA VAL A 18 4.07 53.07 13.47
C VAL A 18 3.23 52.14 14.36
N ILE A 19 2.81 52.66 15.52
CA ILE A 19 1.90 52.07 16.52
C ILE A 19 0.56 52.82 16.43
N VAL A 20 -0.58 52.11 16.45
CA VAL A 20 -1.88 52.65 16.88
C VAL A 20 -2.61 51.58 17.70
N ALA A 21 -3.24 52.02 18.80
CA ALA A 21 -3.78 51.22 19.89
C ALA A 21 -5.24 50.77 19.71
N GLY A 22 -5.56 49.59 20.28
CA GLY A 22 -6.70 49.35 21.19
C GLY A 22 -8.12 49.17 20.64
N ARG A 23 -8.59 47.91 20.59
CA ARG A 23 -10.02 47.52 20.77
C ARG A 23 -10.10 46.15 21.49
N PRO A 24 -11.05 45.90 22.39
CA PRO A 24 -11.10 44.67 23.21
C PRO A 24 -11.65 43.47 22.42
N PRO A 25 -11.34 42.23 22.84
CA PRO A 25 -11.68 41.04 22.07
C PRO A 25 -13.16 40.67 22.19
N GLY A 26 -13.84 40.57 21.05
CA GLY A 26 -15.10 39.84 20.91
C GLY A 26 -14.88 38.33 20.94
N PRO A 27 -15.95 37.52 21.04
CA PRO A 27 -15.85 36.09 21.25
C PRO A 27 -15.10 35.43 20.11
N VAL A 28 -14.13 34.59 20.47
CA VAL A 28 -13.31 33.80 19.57
C VAL A 28 -14.24 32.82 18.85
N SER A 29 -14.56 33.13 17.59
CA SER A 29 -15.21 32.16 16.70
C SER A 29 -14.28 30.96 16.60
N ALA A 30 -14.81 29.80 16.99
CA ALA A 30 -14.14 28.51 16.87
C ALA A 30 -13.47 28.43 15.50
N GLY A 31 -12.15 28.28 15.52
CA GLY A 31 -11.38 28.06 14.31
C GLY A 31 -12.00 26.90 13.55
N ALA A 32 -12.25 27.11 12.27
CA ALA A 32 -12.55 26.03 11.36
C ALA A 32 -11.41 25.02 11.45
N VAL A 33 -11.68 23.91 12.17
CA VAL A 33 -10.85 22.72 12.08
C VAL A 33 -10.93 22.32 10.62
N LEU A 34 -9.86 22.60 9.87
CA LEU A 34 -9.66 22.09 8.53
C LEU A 34 -9.77 20.57 8.64
N GLY A 35 -10.95 20.06 8.28
CA GLY A 35 -11.28 18.65 8.41
C GLY A 35 -10.22 17.84 7.68
N ARG A 36 -9.39 17.14 8.44
CA ARG A 36 -8.56 16.07 7.90
C ARG A 36 -9.54 15.13 7.20
N ALA A 37 -9.45 15.00 5.89
CA ALA A 37 -10.26 14.04 5.16
C ALA A 37 -10.09 12.69 5.85
N MET A 38 -11.17 12.19 6.45
CA MET A 38 -11.14 10.94 7.20
C MET A 38 -10.82 9.84 6.20
N ALA A 39 -9.79 9.05 6.49
CA ALA A 39 -9.54 7.86 5.71
C ALA A 39 -10.75 6.94 5.88
N LEU A 40 -11.36 6.54 4.76
CA LEU A 40 -12.54 5.65 4.71
C LEU A 40 -12.31 4.33 5.48
N TYR A 41 -11.03 3.95 5.60
CA TYR A 41 -10.56 2.76 6.30
C TYR A 41 -9.51 3.12 7.35
N ARG A 42 -9.48 2.35 8.42
CA ARG A 42 -8.49 2.45 9.51
C ARG A 42 -7.93 1.07 9.84
N THR A 43 -6.71 1.03 10.35
CA THR A 43 -6.08 -0.19 10.85
C THR A 43 -6.32 -0.38 12.35
N ASP A 44 -6.41 -1.63 12.78
CA ASP A 44 -6.34 -2.08 14.18
C ASP A 44 -5.25 -3.15 14.26
N GLU A 45 -4.13 -2.79 14.89
CA GLU A 45 -2.94 -3.64 14.98
C GLU A 45 -2.96 -4.45 16.28
N ARG A 46 -2.66 -5.74 16.17
CA ARG A 46 -2.57 -6.69 17.29
C ARG A 46 -1.25 -7.43 17.26
N GLY A 47 -0.70 -7.72 18.44
CA GLY A 47 0.64 -8.28 18.56
C GLY A 47 1.74 -7.26 18.29
N GLN A 48 2.98 -7.73 18.25
CA GLN A 48 4.15 -6.88 18.12
C GLN A 48 4.61 -6.78 16.67
N PRO A 49 4.85 -5.59 16.10
CA PRO A 49 5.40 -5.48 14.75
C PRO A 49 6.64 -6.37 14.54
N HIS A 50 6.70 -7.04 13.39
CA HIS A 50 7.74 -8.00 13.01
C HIS A 50 7.74 -9.33 13.78
N SER A 51 6.68 -9.66 14.52
CA SER A 51 6.51 -10.98 15.15
C SER A 51 5.56 -11.90 14.34
N PRO A 52 5.66 -13.25 14.50
CA PRO A 52 4.78 -14.20 13.79
C PRO A 52 3.29 -14.07 14.13
N ASP A 53 2.97 -13.47 15.27
CA ASP A 53 1.62 -13.23 15.79
C ASP A 53 1.11 -11.79 15.54
N TYR A 54 1.91 -10.94 14.88
CA TYR A 54 1.47 -9.62 14.45
C TYR A 54 0.34 -9.70 13.41
N ARG A 55 -0.72 -8.94 13.62
CA ARG A 55 -1.88 -8.88 12.71
C ARG A 55 -2.32 -7.42 12.53
N VAL A 56 -2.73 -7.10 11.31
CA VAL A 56 -3.35 -5.81 10.97
C VAL A 56 -4.76 -6.09 10.48
N PHE A 57 -5.75 -5.62 11.23
CA PHE A 57 -7.17 -5.70 10.87
C PHE A 57 -7.63 -4.37 10.27
N LEU A 58 -8.64 -4.42 9.40
CA LEU A 58 -9.22 -3.21 8.82
C LEU A 58 -10.59 -2.92 9.41
N LYS A 59 -10.87 -1.63 9.61
CA LYS A 59 -12.15 -1.09 10.02
C LYS A 59 -12.64 -0.03 9.05
N ASN A 60 -13.95 0.10 8.88
CA ASN A 60 -14.55 1.26 8.23
C ASN A 60 -14.65 2.46 9.21
N GLU A 61 -15.21 3.58 8.73
CA GLU A 61 -15.45 4.78 9.54
C GLU A 61 -16.35 4.54 10.77
N ALA A 62 -17.26 3.57 10.72
CA ALA A 62 -18.12 3.20 11.85
C ALA A 62 -17.40 2.31 12.88
N GLY A 63 -16.13 1.98 12.68
CA GLY A 63 -15.35 1.10 13.56
C GLY A 63 -15.66 -0.39 13.39
N HIS A 64 -16.42 -0.75 12.35
CA HIS A 64 -16.77 -2.12 12.02
C HIS A 64 -15.63 -2.83 11.28
N TYR A 65 -15.33 -4.07 11.67
CA TYR A 65 -14.27 -4.84 11.04
C TYR A 65 -14.65 -5.27 9.62
N LEU A 66 -13.63 -5.35 8.77
CA LEU A 66 -13.72 -5.71 7.37
C LEU A 66 -12.65 -6.76 7.04
N SER A 67 -12.98 -7.69 6.15
CA SER A 67 -11.97 -8.49 5.46
C SER A 67 -11.29 -7.64 4.39
N PRO A 68 -9.95 -7.46 4.43
CA PRO A 68 -9.22 -6.77 3.36
C PRO A 68 -9.38 -7.45 2.00
N PHE A 69 -9.69 -8.75 2.00
CA PHE A 69 -9.77 -9.57 0.79
C PHE A 69 -11.18 -9.57 0.16
N HIS A 70 -12.23 -9.33 0.95
CA HIS A 70 -13.61 -9.53 0.49
C HIS A 70 -14.50 -8.29 0.59
N ASP A 71 -14.26 -7.42 1.58
CA ASP A 71 -15.17 -6.32 1.89
C ASP A 71 -14.71 -4.98 1.30
N ILE A 72 -13.47 -4.89 0.81
CA ILE A 72 -12.97 -3.70 0.13
C ILE A 72 -13.36 -3.77 -1.35
N PRO A 73 -14.13 -2.78 -1.87
CA PRO A 73 -14.42 -2.71 -3.29
C PRO A 73 -13.12 -2.57 -4.10
N LEU A 74 -13.09 -3.14 -5.31
CA LEU A 74 -11.94 -3.04 -6.20
C LEU A 74 -11.53 -1.58 -6.55
N LYS A 75 -12.42 -0.60 -6.32
CA LYS A 75 -12.18 0.84 -6.56
C LYS A 75 -12.36 1.60 -5.24
N VAL A 76 -11.31 2.30 -4.77
CA VAL A 76 -11.26 3.09 -3.51
C VAL A 76 -10.46 4.38 -3.76
N ASP A 77 -10.56 5.44 -2.93
CA ASP A 77 -9.78 6.70 -3.01
C ASP A 77 -8.83 6.93 -1.79
N SER A 78 -7.51 7.19 -1.95
CA SER A 78 -6.59 7.62 -0.83
C SER A 78 -5.25 8.28 -1.29
N THR A 79 -4.44 8.85 -0.38
CA THR A 79 -3.28 9.79 -0.55
C THR A 79 -1.92 9.30 0.01
N ALA A 80 -0.82 9.58 -0.73
CA ALA A 80 0.61 9.77 -0.34
C ALA A 80 1.29 8.69 0.55
N VAL A 81 2.62 8.72 0.75
CA VAL A 81 3.47 7.64 1.32
C VAL A 81 2.73 6.67 2.23
N LEU A 82 2.60 5.43 1.74
CA LEU A 82 1.61 4.48 2.23
C LEU A 82 2.08 3.78 3.49
N SER A 83 1.19 3.68 4.47
CA SER A 83 1.40 2.81 5.63
C SER A 83 0.91 1.38 5.34
N CYS A 84 1.45 0.40 6.06
CA CYS A 84 0.94 -0.98 5.97
C CYS A 84 -0.55 -1.01 6.32
N GLY A 85 -1.36 -1.69 5.49
CA GLY A 85 -2.82 -1.74 5.65
C GLY A 85 -3.58 -0.53 5.08
N GLU A 86 -2.89 0.48 4.53
CA GLU A 86 -3.57 1.59 3.87
C GLU A 86 -4.23 1.16 2.55
N VAL A 87 -5.48 1.60 2.35
CA VAL A 87 -6.26 1.29 1.16
C VAL A 87 -6.28 2.49 0.23
N ILE A 88 -5.75 2.35 -0.99
CA ILE A 88 -5.59 3.47 -1.93
C ILE A 88 -6.18 3.22 -3.30
N ARG A 89 -6.47 4.31 -4.02
CA ARG A 89 -6.71 4.23 -5.47
C ARG A 89 -5.41 4.21 -6.22
N VAL A 90 -5.38 3.36 -7.22
CA VAL A 90 -4.33 3.40 -8.23
C VAL A 90 -4.94 3.46 -9.63
N LYS A 91 -4.19 4.06 -10.55
CA LYS A 91 -4.40 3.94 -11.98
C LYS A 91 -3.50 2.83 -12.50
N ILE A 92 -4.11 1.78 -13.06
CA ILE A 92 -3.40 0.67 -13.69
C ILE A 92 -2.72 1.16 -14.97
N LEU A 93 -1.45 0.82 -15.11
CA LEU A 93 -0.59 1.17 -16.25
C LEU A 93 -0.19 -0.06 -17.07
N GLY A 94 -0.04 -1.22 -16.44
CA GLY A 94 0.33 -2.45 -17.12
C GLY A 94 0.50 -3.62 -16.15
N THR A 95 1.08 -4.72 -16.62
CA THR A 95 1.39 -5.89 -15.79
C THR A 95 2.61 -6.64 -16.30
N LEU A 96 3.33 -7.29 -15.39
CA LEU A 96 4.39 -8.27 -15.68
C LEU A 96 3.93 -9.67 -15.26
N ALA A 97 4.31 -10.68 -16.02
CA ALA A 97 3.93 -12.08 -15.78
C ALA A 97 5.14 -12.86 -15.24
N LEU A 98 5.31 -12.91 -13.92
CA LEU A 98 6.33 -13.74 -13.29
C LEU A 98 5.87 -15.20 -13.29
N ILE A 99 6.79 -16.13 -13.51
CA ILE A 99 6.57 -17.56 -13.29
C ILE A 99 7.30 -17.93 -12.01
N ASP A 100 6.53 -18.15 -10.94
CA ASP A 100 7.05 -18.56 -9.64
C ASP A 100 6.72 -20.03 -9.42
N GLN A 101 7.75 -20.89 -9.42
CA GLN A 101 7.62 -22.34 -9.17
C GLN A 101 6.55 -23.03 -10.05
N GLY A 102 6.44 -22.62 -11.32
CA GLY A 102 5.48 -23.18 -12.28
C GLY A 102 4.10 -22.53 -12.23
N GLU A 103 3.86 -21.59 -11.32
CA GLU A 103 2.61 -20.83 -11.22
C GLU A 103 2.75 -19.43 -11.81
N THR A 104 1.65 -18.88 -12.31
CA THR A 104 1.63 -17.50 -12.82
C THR A 104 1.38 -16.52 -11.69
N ASP A 105 2.33 -15.61 -11.49
CA ASP A 105 2.29 -14.56 -10.48
C ASP A 105 2.30 -13.18 -11.15
N TRP A 106 1.12 -12.58 -11.29
CA TRP A 106 0.93 -11.30 -11.98
C TRP A 106 1.37 -10.13 -11.10
N LYS A 107 2.30 -9.31 -11.61
CA LYS A 107 2.73 -8.06 -10.97
C LYS A 107 2.10 -6.87 -11.69
N LEU A 108 1.07 -6.29 -11.11
CA LEU A 108 0.43 -5.08 -11.64
C LEU A 108 1.34 -3.86 -11.45
N ILE A 109 1.46 -3.05 -12.51
CA ILE A 109 2.12 -1.74 -12.46
C ILE A 109 1.03 -0.67 -12.38
N ALA A 110 1.08 0.14 -11.34
CA ALA A 110 0.07 1.15 -11.08
C ALA A 110 0.67 2.36 -10.37
N ILE A 111 0.00 3.51 -10.50
CA ILE A 111 0.37 4.76 -9.83
C ILE A 111 -0.78 5.24 -8.95
N ASN A 112 -0.48 5.78 -7.77
CA ASN A 112 -1.48 6.41 -6.91
C ASN A 112 -2.18 7.54 -7.70
N VAL A 113 -3.52 7.58 -7.72
CA VAL A 113 -4.25 8.62 -8.47
C VAL A 113 -4.02 10.03 -7.93
N LYS A 114 -3.58 10.14 -6.67
CA LYS A 114 -3.27 11.41 -6.01
C LYS A 114 -1.78 11.77 -6.10
N ASP A 115 -0.98 10.96 -6.78
CA ASP A 115 0.41 11.33 -7.10
C ASP A 115 0.40 12.61 -7.96
N PRO A 116 1.22 13.63 -7.65
CA PRO A 116 1.27 14.87 -8.44
C PRO A 116 1.60 14.64 -9.92
N GLU A 117 2.28 13.55 -10.25
CA GLU A 117 2.62 13.16 -11.62
C GLU A 117 1.60 12.20 -12.24
N ALA A 118 0.55 11.77 -11.51
CA ALA A 118 -0.39 10.74 -11.96
C ALA A 118 -0.98 11.03 -13.35
N SER A 119 -1.26 12.29 -13.68
CA SER A 119 -1.80 12.70 -14.98
C SER A 119 -0.88 12.35 -16.16
N LYS A 120 0.44 12.24 -15.94
CA LYS A 120 1.44 11.90 -16.96
C LYS A 120 1.45 10.42 -17.33
N PHE A 121 0.95 9.54 -16.48
CA PHE A 121 1.05 8.08 -16.65
C PHE A 121 -0.30 7.48 -16.99
N ASN A 122 -0.55 7.08 -18.23
CA ASN A 122 -1.85 6.55 -18.66
C ASN A 122 -1.76 5.14 -19.25
N ASP A 123 -0.58 4.72 -19.67
CA ASP A 123 -0.24 3.36 -20.07
C ASP A 123 1.21 3.02 -19.67
N ILE A 124 1.65 1.79 -19.94
CA ILE A 124 2.97 1.29 -19.56
C ILE A 124 4.11 2.04 -20.26
N ASP A 125 3.89 2.53 -21.47
CA ASP A 125 4.90 3.27 -22.23
C ASP A 125 5.21 4.64 -21.63
N ASP A 126 4.27 5.24 -20.90
CA ASP A 126 4.54 6.46 -20.14
C ASP A 126 5.55 6.21 -19.01
N VAL A 127 5.56 5.00 -18.43
CA VAL A 127 6.57 4.62 -17.43
C VAL A 127 7.96 4.59 -18.07
N LYS A 128 8.10 3.96 -19.25
CA LYS A 128 9.36 3.95 -20.01
C LYS A 128 9.83 5.37 -20.34
N LYS A 129 8.90 6.23 -20.75
CA LYS A 129 9.17 7.61 -21.16
C LYS A 129 9.60 8.50 -19.99
N TYR A 130 8.85 8.51 -18.89
CA TYR A 130 9.05 9.45 -17.79
C TYR A 130 9.93 8.90 -16.65
N LYS A 131 10.14 7.58 -16.60
CA LYS A 131 10.99 6.89 -15.61
C LYS A 131 11.90 5.86 -16.33
N PRO A 132 12.82 6.30 -17.21
CA PRO A 132 13.70 5.39 -17.95
C PRO A 132 14.53 4.52 -17.00
N GLY A 133 14.64 3.22 -17.29
CA GLY A 133 15.35 2.25 -16.44
C GLY A 133 14.50 1.60 -15.34
N TYR A 134 13.30 2.13 -15.05
CA TYR A 134 12.49 1.67 -13.92
C TYR A 134 11.86 0.30 -14.16
N LEU A 135 11.39 0.05 -15.39
CA LEU A 135 10.81 -1.24 -15.77
C LEU A 135 11.88 -2.34 -15.82
N GLU A 136 13.07 -2.01 -16.34
CA GLU A 136 14.23 -2.88 -16.40
C GLU A 136 14.72 -3.25 -14.99
N ALA A 137 14.81 -2.25 -14.10
CA ALA A 137 15.12 -2.47 -12.69
C ALA A 137 14.08 -3.37 -12.01
N THR A 138 12.79 -3.20 -12.33
CA THR A 138 11.71 -4.03 -11.79
C THR A 138 11.84 -5.49 -12.23
N VAL A 139 12.11 -5.75 -13.52
CA VAL A 139 12.35 -7.11 -14.03
C VAL A 139 13.58 -7.72 -13.35
N ASN A 140 14.69 -6.97 -13.25
CA ASN A 140 15.89 -7.46 -12.59
C ASN A 140 15.66 -7.77 -11.11
N TRP A 141 14.90 -6.95 -10.40
CA TRP A 141 14.54 -7.21 -9.01
C TRP A 141 13.77 -8.53 -8.88
N PHE A 142 12.70 -8.71 -9.64
CA PHE A 142 11.91 -9.95 -9.59
C PHE A 142 12.67 -11.17 -10.10
N ARG A 143 13.61 -11.01 -11.03
CA ARG A 143 14.47 -12.09 -11.50
C ARG A 143 15.39 -12.59 -10.38
N LEU A 144 15.93 -11.68 -9.59
CA LEU A 144 17.09 -11.94 -8.73
C LEU A 144 16.78 -12.01 -7.23
N TYR A 145 15.63 -11.54 -6.75
CA TYR A 145 15.40 -11.36 -5.30
C TYR A 145 15.52 -12.66 -4.46
N LYS A 146 15.35 -13.83 -5.09
CA LYS A 146 15.49 -15.13 -4.42
C LYS A 146 16.89 -15.73 -4.52
N VAL A 147 17.79 -15.16 -5.35
CA VAL A 147 19.15 -15.66 -5.54
C VAL A 147 19.97 -15.63 -4.25
N PRO A 148 19.91 -14.58 -3.40
CA PRO A 148 20.56 -14.60 -2.09
C PRO A 148 20.13 -15.75 -1.16
N GLU A 149 18.94 -16.31 -1.37
CA GLU A 149 18.42 -17.46 -0.64
C GLU A 149 18.90 -18.81 -1.22
N GLY A 150 19.77 -18.80 -2.23
CA GLY A 150 20.25 -20.00 -2.93
C GLY A 150 19.25 -20.58 -3.95
N LYS A 151 18.18 -19.86 -4.27
CA LYS A 151 17.20 -20.27 -5.30
C LYS A 151 17.65 -19.79 -6.69
N PRO A 152 17.22 -20.47 -7.77
CA PRO A 152 17.51 -20.02 -9.13
C PRO A 152 16.79 -18.70 -9.44
N GLU A 153 17.22 -18.05 -10.53
CA GLU A 153 16.53 -16.87 -11.07
C GLU A 153 15.08 -17.20 -11.45
N ASN A 154 14.16 -16.27 -11.18
CA ASN A 154 12.78 -16.45 -11.61
C ASN A 154 12.64 -16.24 -13.13
N GLN A 155 11.68 -16.93 -13.71
CA GLN A 155 11.34 -16.83 -15.13
C GLN A 155 10.13 -15.93 -15.33
N PHE A 156 9.90 -15.53 -16.59
CA PHE A 156 8.78 -14.67 -16.95
C PHE A 156 8.08 -15.21 -18.20
N ALA A 157 6.75 -15.09 -18.24
CA ALA A 157 6.04 -15.25 -19.50
C ALA A 157 6.32 -14.05 -20.42
N PHE A 158 5.99 -14.19 -21.71
CA PHE A 158 6.19 -13.13 -22.72
C PHE A 158 7.62 -12.57 -22.73
N ASN A 159 8.63 -13.40 -22.45
CA ASN A 159 10.04 -13.01 -22.38
C ASN A 159 10.34 -11.85 -21.40
N GLY A 160 9.51 -11.67 -20.35
CA GLY A 160 9.67 -10.58 -19.40
C GLY A 160 9.17 -9.23 -19.91
N GLU A 161 8.43 -9.20 -21.02
CA GLU A 161 7.80 -7.97 -21.51
C GLU A 161 6.60 -7.56 -20.65
N PHE A 162 6.52 -6.28 -20.34
CA PHE A 162 5.34 -5.71 -19.73
C PHE A 162 4.19 -5.66 -20.73
N LYS A 163 3.01 -6.12 -20.30
CA LYS A 163 1.76 -5.93 -21.04
C LYS A 163 1.14 -4.59 -20.65
N ASN A 164 0.49 -3.95 -21.62
CA ASN A 164 -0.13 -2.64 -21.47
C ASN A 164 -1.32 -2.65 -20.50
N LYS A 165 -1.85 -1.47 -20.23
CA LYS A 165 -3.01 -1.27 -19.35
C LYS A 165 -4.22 -2.10 -19.76
N ALA A 166 -4.54 -2.16 -21.06
CA ALA A 166 -5.71 -2.88 -21.55
C ALA A 166 -5.63 -4.37 -21.20
N PHE A 167 -4.47 -4.99 -21.44
CA PHE A 167 -4.23 -6.39 -21.07
C PHE A 167 -4.30 -6.60 -19.55
N ALA A 168 -3.68 -5.70 -18.77
CA ALA A 168 -3.70 -5.78 -17.31
C ALA A 168 -5.13 -5.70 -16.75
N LEU A 169 -6.01 -4.88 -17.34
CA LEU A 169 -7.41 -4.80 -16.95
C LEU A 169 -8.17 -6.11 -17.21
N GLU A 170 -7.88 -6.83 -18.30
CA GLU A 170 -8.47 -8.15 -18.55
C GLU A 170 -7.98 -9.20 -17.54
N VAL A 171 -6.69 -9.17 -17.16
CA VAL A 171 -6.16 -10.02 -16.08
C VAL A 171 -6.89 -9.75 -14.76
N ILE A 172 -7.04 -8.48 -14.38
CA ILE A 172 -7.76 -8.07 -13.16
C ILE A 172 -9.22 -8.55 -13.22
N LYS A 173 -9.89 -8.35 -14.36
CA LYS A 173 -11.28 -8.77 -14.56
C LYS A 173 -11.42 -10.28 -14.41
N SER A 174 -10.54 -11.06 -15.03
CA SER A 174 -10.53 -12.53 -14.91
C SER A 174 -10.32 -12.98 -13.46
N ALA A 175 -9.33 -12.42 -12.76
CA ALA A 175 -9.09 -12.71 -11.36
C ALA A 175 -10.28 -12.33 -10.47
N HIS A 176 -10.94 -11.20 -10.75
CA HIS A 176 -12.13 -10.77 -10.03
C HIS A 176 -13.32 -11.71 -10.25
N GLU A 177 -13.53 -12.25 -11.45
CA GLU A 177 -14.57 -13.26 -11.70
C GLU A 177 -14.26 -14.58 -10.98
N CYS A 178 -13.00 -15.00 -10.92
CA CYS A 178 -12.59 -16.15 -10.09
C CYS A 178 -12.90 -15.90 -8.60
N TRP A 179 -12.60 -14.71 -8.07
CA TRP A 179 -12.94 -14.30 -6.71
C TRP A 179 -14.45 -14.29 -6.46
N LYS A 180 -15.27 -13.79 -7.40
CA LYS A 180 -16.74 -13.87 -7.27
C LYS A 180 -17.23 -15.30 -7.20
N ALA A 181 -16.68 -16.19 -8.04
CA ALA A 181 -17.05 -17.60 -8.04
C ALA A 181 -16.68 -18.27 -6.71
N LEU A 182 -15.48 -17.96 -6.17
CA LEU A 182 -15.04 -18.40 -4.85
C LEU A 182 -16.01 -17.95 -3.75
N LEU A 183 -16.29 -16.64 -3.66
CA LEU A 183 -17.15 -16.07 -2.63
C LEU A 183 -18.60 -16.54 -2.70
N MET A 184 -19.06 -17.01 -3.86
CA MET A 184 -20.40 -17.56 -4.07
C MET A 184 -20.41 -19.10 -3.94
N LYS A 185 -19.33 -19.71 -3.44
CA LYS A 185 -19.16 -21.17 -3.30
C LYS A 185 -19.40 -21.95 -4.60
N LYS A 186 -19.14 -21.32 -5.75
CA LYS A 186 -19.24 -21.95 -7.08
C LYS A 186 -17.97 -22.69 -7.49
N ARG A 187 -16.90 -22.53 -6.71
CA ARG A 187 -15.64 -23.26 -6.82
C ARG A 187 -15.18 -23.69 -5.43
N ASP A 188 -14.39 -24.75 -5.37
CA ASP A 188 -13.72 -25.14 -4.12
C ASP A 188 -12.73 -24.04 -3.71
N GLY A 189 -12.84 -23.60 -2.47
CA GLY A 189 -11.98 -22.57 -1.89
C GLY A 189 -10.74 -23.14 -1.21
N GLY A 190 -10.64 -24.46 -1.05
CA GLY A 190 -9.54 -25.10 -0.34
C GLY A 190 -9.36 -24.49 1.06
N ALA A 191 -8.16 -23.99 1.33
CA ALA A 191 -7.81 -23.38 2.61
C ALA A 191 -8.18 -21.88 2.73
N ILE A 192 -8.77 -21.25 1.70
CA ILE A 192 -9.07 -19.82 1.73
C ILE A 192 -10.26 -19.53 2.65
N ASN A 193 -10.02 -18.75 3.70
CA ASN A 193 -11.10 -18.25 4.57
C ASN A 193 -11.88 -17.16 3.83
N CYS A 194 -13.12 -17.47 3.46
CA CYS A 194 -14.02 -16.58 2.71
C CYS A 194 -14.93 -15.71 3.60
N THR A 195 -14.74 -15.74 4.93
CA THR A 195 -15.56 -14.99 5.89
C THR A 195 -15.52 -13.50 5.57
N ASN A 196 -16.69 -12.88 5.46
CA ASN A 196 -16.84 -11.48 5.07
C ASN A 196 -18.03 -10.84 5.78
N VAL A 197 -18.08 -9.52 5.86
CA VAL A 197 -19.13 -8.82 6.63
C VAL A 197 -19.99 -7.90 5.78
N GLN A 198 -19.60 -7.61 4.53
CA GLN A 198 -20.33 -6.70 3.65
C GLN A 198 -20.98 -7.39 2.45
N VAL A 199 -20.50 -8.57 2.05
CA VAL A 199 -21.04 -9.26 0.86
C VAL A 199 -22.29 -10.06 1.26
N ARG A 200 -23.42 -9.37 1.40
CA ARG A 200 -24.69 -9.92 1.92
C ARG A 200 -25.18 -11.20 1.25
N ASN A 201 -24.89 -11.37 -0.04
CA ASN A 201 -25.31 -12.54 -0.81
C ASN A 201 -24.30 -13.70 -0.76
N SER A 202 -23.17 -13.52 -0.08
CA SER A 202 -22.18 -14.57 0.09
C SER A 202 -22.66 -15.56 1.17
N PRO A 203 -22.57 -16.88 0.93
CA PRO A 203 -22.81 -17.89 1.96
C PRO A 203 -21.80 -17.84 3.12
N PHE A 204 -20.74 -17.04 3.00
CA PHE A 204 -19.71 -16.86 4.03
C PHE A 204 -19.89 -15.54 4.81
N HIS A 205 -21.00 -14.84 4.60
CA HIS A 205 -21.30 -13.61 5.32
C HIS A 205 -21.48 -13.89 6.82
N CYS A 206 -20.78 -13.13 7.67
CA CYS A 206 -20.95 -13.12 9.11
C CYS A 206 -21.46 -11.75 9.61
N THR A 207 -21.89 -11.70 10.86
CA THR A 207 -22.30 -10.48 11.55
C THR A 207 -21.09 -9.67 12.04
N GLN A 208 -21.31 -8.42 12.41
CA GLN A 208 -20.24 -7.58 12.98
C GLN A 208 -19.80 -8.08 14.36
N GLU A 209 -20.72 -8.65 15.12
CA GLU A 209 -20.46 -9.25 16.43
C GLU A 209 -19.56 -10.49 16.30
N GLU A 210 -19.83 -11.36 15.33
CA GLU A 210 -18.98 -12.51 15.02
C GLU A 210 -17.59 -12.08 14.54
N ALA A 211 -17.53 -11.09 13.63
CA ALA A 211 -16.25 -10.56 13.16
C ALA A 211 -15.42 -9.96 14.31
N ARG A 212 -16.05 -9.22 15.21
CA ARG A 212 -15.39 -8.66 16.41
C ARG A 212 -14.89 -9.76 17.33
N SER A 213 -15.72 -10.75 17.63
CA SER A 213 -15.34 -11.88 18.49
C SER A 213 -14.14 -12.64 17.92
N LEU A 214 -14.08 -12.84 16.60
CA LEU A 214 -12.94 -13.44 15.92
C LEU A 214 -11.65 -12.63 16.16
N VAL A 215 -11.68 -11.32 15.96
CA VAL A 215 -10.51 -10.45 16.17
C VAL A 215 -10.08 -10.44 17.63
N GLU A 216 -11.03 -10.38 18.57
CA GLU A 216 -10.74 -10.37 20.01
C GLU A 216 -10.18 -11.70 20.52
N SER A 217 -10.52 -12.82 19.87
CA SER A 217 -10.01 -14.15 20.23
C SER A 217 -8.55 -14.38 19.82
N VAL A 218 -7.96 -13.50 19.01
CA VAL A 218 -6.58 -13.61 18.55
C VAL A 218 -5.62 -13.36 19.70
N SER A 219 -4.99 -14.43 20.18
CA SER A 219 -3.91 -14.36 21.15
C SER A 219 -2.64 -13.78 20.53
N PHE A 220 -1.99 -12.87 21.24
CA PHE A 220 -0.68 -12.34 20.88
C PHE A 220 0.23 -12.20 22.11
N SER A 221 1.53 -12.30 21.88
CA SER A 221 2.59 -12.13 22.84
C SER A 221 2.95 -10.65 22.95
N VAL A 222 3.07 -10.15 24.17
CA VAL A 222 3.33 -8.72 24.42
C VAL A 222 4.83 -8.39 24.38
N ASN A 223 5.73 -9.37 24.41
CA ASN A 223 7.17 -9.12 24.53
C ASN A 223 8.00 -10.10 23.69
N LYS A 224 8.57 -9.60 22.60
CA LYS A 224 9.73 -10.22 21.95
C LYS A 224 10.59 -9.13 21.32
N GLU A 225 11.78 -8.86 21.87
CA GLU A 225 12.71 -7.94 21.21
C GLU A 225 12.91 -8.35 19.74
N CYS A 226 12.67 -7.40 18.84
CA CYS A 226 12.90 -7.61 17.42
C CYS A 226 14.41 -7.68 17.21
N ASN A 227 14.91 -8.80 16.66
CA ASN A 227 16.28 -8.87 16.20
C ASN A 227 16.50 -7.75 15.18
N LYS A 228 17.43 -6.85 15.49
CA LYS A 228 17.90 -5.83 14.56
C LYS A 228 18.95 -6.45 13.66
N GLU A 229 18.53 -6.95 12.52
CA GLU A 229 19.31 -7.06 11.30
C GLU A 229 18.26 -6.93 10.18
N GLU A 230 18.43 -6.15 9.12
CA GLU A 230 19.39 -6.42 8.07
C GLU A 230 19.73 -5.09 7.33
N GLN A 231 20.96 -4.60 7.47
CA GLN A 231 21.56 -3.69 6.49
C GLN A 231 22.63 -4.45 5.70
N VAL A 232 22.22 -5.52 5.03
CA VAL A 232 23.13 -6.35 4.21
C VAL A 232 22.87 -6.04 2.75
N TRP A 233 23.93 -5.68 2.02
CA TRP A 233 23.89 -5.54 0.57
C TRP A 233 24.37 -6.83 -0.09
N TYR A 234 23.53 -7.42 -0.92
CA TYR A 234 23.89 -8.58 -1.75
C TYR A 234 24.30 -8.11 -3.14
N PHE A 235 25.54 -8.35 -3.51
CA PHE A 235 26.08 -8.07 -4.84
C PHE A 235 26.12 -9.38 -5.63
N LEU A 236 25.25 -9.50 -6.62
CA LEU A 236 25.25 -10.65 -7.53
C LEU A 236 26.27 -10.37 -8.63
N GLY A 237 27.25 -11.28 -8.79
CA GLY A 237 28.25 -11.20 -9.85
C GLY A 237 27.59 -11.15 -11.23
N LYS A 238 28.19 -10.40 -12.16
CA LYS A 238 27.76 -10.37 -13.57
C LYS A 238 28.20 -11.60 -14.33
#